data_AF-L7J2N0-F1
#
_entry.id   AF-L7J2N0-F1
#
_cell.length_a   1.000
_cell.length_b   1.000
_cell.length_c   1.000
_cell.angle_alpha   90.00
_cell.angle_beta   90.00
_cell.angle_gamma   90.00
#
_symmetry.space_group_name_H-M   'P 1'
#
loop_
_entity.id
_entity.type
_entity.pdbx_description
1 polymer ?
#
loop_
_entity_poly.entity_id
_entity_poly.type
_entity_poly.pdbx_seq_one_letter_code
_entity_poly.pdbx_strand_id
1 'polypeptide(L)'
;MIYPLALIVPSLFLSLVGTTLGAAPPKIVYRGDKRDPKTLQDCGGFVCPGDRTGTLDLDMTFHQHVMINHNENERYDQSPFISTSANKAFSAEHVQDRNRGKVVYVYYIDTSAIADNFIDIAQSYKDIGGTYHWPWEKEFAAKRKIPWSSVVGYDTLGPGLFPRHTKVTHGGACKRGLTSSGGACLLGAGGRKTTAKTAKTTKATQTKKTKTKPAAKGTVPARGATAAGAAPAAKTRIKAGRVDKAARRAAIGRAAEGR
;
A
#
# COMPACT_ATOMS: atom_id res chain seq x y z
N MET A 1 23.85 -63.49 -40.99
CA MET A 1 22.86 -62.77 -40.16
C MET A 1 23.61 -61.75 -39.32
N ILE A 2 23.44 -60.47 -39.63
CA ILE A 2 24.16 -59.35 -39.02
C ILE A 2 23.16 -58.61 -38.13
N TYR A 3 23.40 -58.56 -36.83
CA TYR A 3 22.62 -57.73 -35.89
C TYR A 3 23.26 -56.34 -35.79
N PRO A 4 22.53 -55.23 -35.99
CA PRO A 4 23.07 -53.92 -35.67
C PRO A 4 22.92 -53.65 -34.17
N LEU A 5 24.06 -53.44 -33.51
CA LEU A 5 24.17 -52.98 -32.14
C LEU A 5 23.76 -51.49 -32.09
N ALA A 6 22.51 -51.21 -31.76
CA ALA A 6 22.02 -49.84 -31.57
C ALA A 6 22.54 -49.31 -30.22
N LEU A 7 23.48 -48.37 -30.31
CA LEU A 7 24.11 -47.69 -29.19
C LEU A 7 23.11 -46.66 -28.62
N ILE A 8 22.40 -47.04 -27.56
CA ILE A 8 21.52 -46.15 -26.80
C ILE A 8 22.42 -45.21 -26.00
N VAL A 9 22.59 -43.98 -26.49
CA VAL A 9 23.19 -42.89 -25.72
C VAL A 9 22.15 -42.45 -24.68
N PRO A 10 22.38 -42.61 -23.37
CA PRO A 10 21.51 -41.99 -22.40
C PRO A 10 21.80 -40.48 -22.43
N SER A 11 20.92 -39.72 -23.09
CA SER A 11 20.87 -38.26 -22.96
C SER A 11 20.59 -37.92 -21.50
N LEU A 12 21.65 -37.73 -20.74
CA LEU A 12 21.65 -37.15 -19.41
C LEU A 12 21.19 -35.69 -19.57
N PHE A 13 19.87 -35.49 -19.54
CA PHE A 13 19.26 -34.17 -19.35
C PHE A 13 19.62 -33.72 -17.93
N LEU A 14 20.81 -33.13 -17.81
CA LEU A 14 21.23 -32.38 -16.65
C LEU A 14 20.35 -31.12 -16.62
N SER A 15 19.16 -31.25 -16.05
CA SER A 15 18.29 -30.12 -15.76
C SER A 15 19.02 -29.27 -14.72
N LEU A 16 19.80 -28.31 -15.22
CA LEU A 16 20.38 -27.24 -14.43
C LEU A 16 19.21 -26.46 -13.86
N VAL A 17 18.75 -26.87 -12.67
CA VAL A 17 17.88 -26.05 -11.83
C VAL A 17 18.75 -24.87 -11.43
N GLY A 18 18.75 -23.85 -12.27
CA GLY A 18 19.30 -22.55 -11.95
C GLY A 18 18.47 -22.02 -10.80
N THR A 19 18.94 -22.23 -9.58
CA THR A 19 18.49 -21.46 -8.43
C THR A 19 18.90 -20.02 -8.69
N THR A 20 18.01 -19.25 -9.29
CA THR A 20 18.09 -17.80 -9.28
C THR A 20 17.92 -17.37 -7.83
N LEU A 21 19.02 -17.37 -7.08
CA LEU A 21 19.09 -16.66 -5.82
C LEU A 21 18.84 -15.19 -6.16
N GLY A 22 17.59 -14.76 -6.01
CA GLY A 22 17.23 -13.35 -6.05
C GLY A 22 18.15 -12.58 -5.12
N ALA A 23 18.54 -11.37 -5.52
CA ALA A 23 19.43 -10.55 -4.71
C ALA A 23 18.82 -10.40 -3.31
N ALA A 24 19.58 -10.81 -2.29
CA ALA A 24 19.16 -10.63 -0.90
C ALA A 24 18.83 -9.14 -0.66
N PRO A 25 17.78 -8.83 0.11
CA PRO A 25 17.45 -7.44 0.37
C PRO A 25 18.64 -6.71 1.02
N PRO A 26 18.84 -5.42 0.72
CA PRO A 26 19.86 -4.62 1.40
C PRO A 26 19.67 -4.70 2.91
N LYS A 27 20.77 -4.65 3.66
CA LYS A 27 20.73 -4.70 5.14
C LYS A 27 19.75 -3.70 5.75
N ILE A 28 19.61 -2.52 5.13
CA ILE A 28 18.62 -1.51 5.52
C ILE A 28 17.73 -1.18 4.33
N VAL A 29 16.43 -1.26 4.54
CA VAL A 29 15.40 -0.70 3.64
C VAL A 29 14.61 0.38 4.36
N TYR A 30 13.92 1.22 3.57
CA TYR A 30 13.20 2.38 4.05
C TYR A 30 11.71 2.23 3.77
N ARG A 31 10.88 2.72 4.69
CA ARG A 31 9.43 2.80 4.47
C ARG A 31 8.90 4.15 4.95
N GLY A 32 8.33 4.89 4.03
CA GLY A 32 7.52 6.06 4.35
C GLY A 32 6.14 5.64 4.89
N ASP A 33 5.73 6.13 6.06
CA ASP A 33 4.40 5.86 6.62
C ASP A 33 3.88 7.07 7.43
N LYS A 34 2.55 7.21 7.53
CA LYS A 34 1.92 8.29 8.30
C LYS A 34 1.67 7.90 9.76
N ARG A 35 1.70 6.60 10.07
CA ARG A 35 1.52 6.11 11.45
C ARG A 35 2.75 6.47 12.26
N ASP A 36 2.51 6.97 13.45
CA ASP A 36 3.59 7.32 14.38
C ASP A 36 4.25 6.07 14.99
N PRO A 37 5.48 6.21 15.51
CA PRO A 37 6.27 5.11 16.05
C PRO A 37 5.57 4.33 17.15
N LYS A 38 4.83 5.02 18.04
CA LYS A 38 4.13 4.36 19.15
C LYS A 38 3.00 3.49 18.61
N THR A 39 2.22 4.00 17.66
CA THR A 39 1.17 3.22 16.99
C THR A 39 1.74 1.95 16.33
N LEU A 40 2.87 2.04 15.64
CA LEU A 40 3.50 0.85 15.04
C LEU A 40 4.06 -0.11 16.08
N GLN A 41 4.65 0.40 17.16
CA GLN A 41 5.11 -0.43 18.28
C GLN A 41 3.97 -1.19 18.92
N ASP A 42 2.84 -0.52 19.21
CA ASP A 42 1.64 -1.12 19.78
C ASP A 42 1.05 -2.20 18.86
N CYS A 43 1.18 -2.03 17.53
CA CYS A 43 0.77 -3.03 16.54
C CYS A 43 1.83 -4.13 16.29
N GLY A 44 2.94 -4.13 17.03
CA GLY A 44 4.03 -5.09 16.88
C GLY A 44 4.77 -4.99 15.54
N GLY A 45 4.69 -3.83 14.87
CA GLY A 45 5.35 -3.51 13.61
C GLY A 45 4.38 -3.12 12.49
N PHE A 46 4.84 -3.28 11.25
CA PHE A 46 4.00 -3.11 10.07
C PHE A 46 3.22 -4.39 9.79
N VAL A 47 1.94 -4.24 9.54
CA VAL A 47 1.04 -5.30 9.05
C VAL A 47 0.55 -4.89 7.67
N CYS A 48 0.45 -5.86 6.75
CA CYS A 48 -0.02 -5.63 5.40
C CYS A 48 -1.47 -5.13 5.40
N PRO A 49 -1.91 -4.42 4.35
CA PRO A 49 -3.29 -3.94 4.25
C PRO A 49 -4.33 -5.05 4.46
N GLY A 50 -4.16 -6.20 3.80
CA GLY A 50 -5.08 -7.35 3.87
C GLY A 50 -5.31 -7.89 5.29
N ASP A 51 -4.23 -8.09 6.05
CA ASP A 51 -4.34 -8.52 7.45
C ASP A 51 -4.96 -7.41 8.33
N ARG A 52 -4.73 -6.13 8.03
CA ARG A 52 -5.27 -4.99 8.80
C ARG A 52 -6.78 -4.81 8.60
N THR A 53 -7.29 -5.06 7.40
CA THR A 53 -8.70 -4.90 7.03
C THR A 53 -9.50 -6.20 7.16
N GLY A 54 -8.82 -7.35 7.30
CA GLY A 54 -9.45 -8.66 7.33
C GLY A 54 -9.88 -9.16 5.95
N THR A 55 -9.34 -8.57 4.87
CA THR A 55 -9.68 -8.89 3.47
C THR A 55 -8.49 -9.45 2.69
N LEU A 56 -7.55 -10.11 3.38
CA LEU A 56 -6.32 -10.62 2.80
C LEU A 56 -6.56 -11.52 1.58
N ASP A 57 -5.93 -11.16 0.45
CA ASP A 57 -5.82 -11.99 -0.74
C ASP A 57 -4.39 -12.57 -0.81
N LEU A 58 -4.26 -13.87 -0.52
CA LEU A 58 -2.98 -14.57 -0.56
C LEU A 58 -2.51 -14.90 -1.98
N ASP A 59 -3.41 -14.90 -2.95
CA ASP A 59 -3.13 -15.23 -4.35
C ASP A 59 -2.69 -14.00 -5.15
N MET A 60 -2.73 -12.81 -4.54
CA MET A 60 -2.27 -11.58 -5.16
C MET A 60 -0.80 -11.68 -5.56
N THR A 61 -0.52 -11.46 -6.84
CA THR A 61 0.86 -11.50 -7.36
C THR A 61 1.62 -10.21 -7.05
N PHE A 62 2.96 -10.25 -7.09
CA PHE A 62 3.77 -9.04 -6.96
C PHE A 62 3.42 -8.01 -8.05
N HIS A 63 3.12 -8.47 -9.26
CA HIS A 63 2.72 -7.61 -10.37
C HIS A 63 1.40 -6.90 -10.06
N GLN A 64 0.40 -7.66 -9.59
CA GLN A 64 -0.88 -7.07 -9.19
C GLN A 64 -0.67 -6.02 -8.09
N HIS A 65 0.15 -6.32 -7.08
CA HIS A 65 0.50 -5.38 -6.02
C HIS A 65 1.10 -4.08 -6.54
N VAL A 66 2.11 -4.17 -7.40
CA VAL A 66 2.82 -3.03 -7.99
C VAL A 66 1.90 -2.19 -8.87
N MET A 67 0.94 -2.82 -9.57
CA MET A 67 0.01 -2.13 -10.46
C MET A 67 -1.24 -1.58 -9.74
N ILE A 68 -1.38 -1.76 -8.42
CA ILE A 68 -2.56 -1.25 -7.69
C ILE A 68 -2.61 0.28 -7.77
N ASN A 69 -3.73 0.78 -8.31
CA ASN A 69 -4.08 2.17 -8.15
C ASN A 69 -4.59 2.41 -6.73
N HIS A 70 -3.78 3.07 -5.89
CA HIS A 70 -4.16 3.38 -4.50
C HIS A 70 -5.39 4.29 -4.35
N ASN A 71 -5.90 4.88 -5.44
CA ASN A 71 -7.13 5.67 -5.42
C ASN A 71 -8.40 4.80 -5.56
N GLU A 72 -8.26 3.55 -6.01
CA GLU A 72 -9.31 2.55 -6.13
C GLU A 72 -9.15 1.56 -4.97
N ASN A 73 -9.53 2.02 -3.77
CA ASN A 73 -9.12 1.46 -2.46
C ASN A 73 -9.32 -0.05 -2.26
N GLU A 74 -10.26 -0.68 -2.97
CA GLU A 74 -10.67 -2.07 -2.69
C GLU A 74 -9.53 -3.08 -2.85
N ARG A 75 -8.74 -2.97 -3.93
CA ARG A 75 -7.67 -3.96 -4.18
C ARG A 75 -6.44 -3.72 -3.31
N TYR A 76 -6.16 -2.47 -2.96
CA TYR A 76 -5.06 -2.15 -2.02
C TYR A 76 -5.31 -2.77 -0.65
N ASP A 77 -6.54 -2.69 -0.15
CA ASP A 77 -6.92 -3.21 1.16
C ASP A 77 -6.86 -4.74 1.24
N GLN A 78 -6.74 -5.45 0.13
CA GLN A 78 -6.55 -6.90 0.09
C GLN A 78 -5.07 -7.32 0.03
N SER A 79 -4.16 -6.37 -0.25
CA SER A 79 -2.75 -6.65 -0.53
C SER A 79 -2.06 -7.39 0.62
N PRO A 80 -1.38 -8.53 0.35
CA PRO A 80 -0.55 -9.23 1.32
C PRO A 80 0.84 -8.60 1.47
N PHE A 81 1.13 -7.53 0.72
CA PHE A 81 2.46 -6.93 0.66
C PHE A 81 2.56 -5.61 1.43
N ILE A 82 3.74 -5.38 1.97
CA ILE A 82 4.19 -4.13 2.59
C ILE A 82 5.35 -3.59 1.75
N SER A 83 5.10 -2.54 0.96
CA SER A 83 6.13 -1.89 0.16
C SER A 83 7.20 -1.24 1.02
N THR A 84 8.47 -1.47 0.66
CA THR A 84 9.65 -0.79 1.19
C THR A 84 10.56 -0.42 0.03
N SER A 85 11.58 0.39 0.27
CA SER A 85 12.46 0.89 -0.78
C SER A 85 13.91 0.89 -0.31
N ALA A 86 14.84 0.53 -1.19
CA ALA A 86 16.27 0.76 -0.95
C ALA A 86 16.67 2.25 -1.14
N ASN A 87 15.75 3.10 -1.57
CA ASN A 87 15.95 4.53 -1.81
C ASN A 87 15.24 5.36 -0.73
N LYS A 88 16.00 5.83 0.26
CA LYS A 88 15.49 6.69 1.34
C LYS A 88 14.81 7.96 0.82
N ALA A 89 15.41 8.62 -0.17
CA ALA A 89 14.91 9.88 -0.71
C ALA A 89 13.54 9.70 -1.36
N PHE A 90 13.37 8.61 -2.12
CA PHE A 90 12.07 8.23 -2.67
C PHE A 90 11.04 7.98 -1.55
N SER A 91 11.39 7.21 -0.51
CA SER A 91 10.47 6.96 0.62
C SER A 91 10.02 8.25 1.31
N ALA A 92 10.92 9.22 1.47
CA ALA A 92 10.63 10.52 2.05
C ALA A 92 9.72 11.36 1.14
N GLU A 93 10.07 11.52 -0.14
CA GLU A 93 9.28 12.28 -1.11
C GLU A 93 7.87 11.68 -1.25
N HIS A 94 7.78 10.36 -1.42
CA HIS A 94 6.52 9.66 -1.63
C HIS A 94 5.56 9.83 -0.44
N VAL A 95 6.03 9.66 0.80
CA VAL A 95 5.16 9.80 1.98
C VAL A 95 4.74 11.25 2.21
N GLN A 96 5.62 12.22 1.96
CA GLN A 96 5.30 13.64 2.06
C GLN A 96 4.27 14.07 1.00
N ASP A 97 4.42 13.62 -0.24
CA ASP A 97 3.50 13.95 -1.32
C ASP A 97 2.09 13.41 -1.09
N ARG A 98 1.97 12.21 -0.54
CA ARG A 98 0.66 11.60 -0.20
C ARG A 98 0.03 12.16 1.09
N ASN A 99 0.79 12.90 1.90
CA ASN A 99 0.34 13.40 3.20
C ASN A 99 0.70 14.87 3.41
N ARG A 100 0.57 15.68 2.36
CA ARG A 100 0.92 17.12 2.39
C ARG A 100 0.32 17.83 3.60
N GLY A 101 1.16 18.61 4.28
CA GLY A 101 0.77 19.37 5.47
C GLY A 101 0.69 18.55 6.76
N LYS A 102 1.01 17.25 6.74
CA LYS A 102 0.98 16.38 7.93
C LYS A 102 2.38 15.97 8.36
N VAL A 103 2.50 15.57 9.62
CA VAL A 103 3.68 14.87 10.12
C VAL A 103 3.66 13.43 9.60
N VAL A 104 4.79 12.97 9.10
CA VAL A 104 5.01 11.63 8.54
C VAL A 104 6.40 11.13 8.92
N TYR A 105 6.65 9.86 8.67
CA TYR A 105 7.84 9.17 9.12
C TYR A 105 8.50 8.38 8.00
N VAL A 106 9.83 8.32 8.02
CA VAL A 106 10.60 7.38 7.20
C VAL A 106 11.30 6.41 8.13
N TYR A 107 10.83 5.18 8.17
CA TYR A 107 11.35 4.12 9.01
C TYR A 107 12.55 3.43 8.36
N TYR A 108 13.54 3.11 9.18
CA TYR A 108 14.73 2.34 8.84
C TYR A 108 14.50 0.91 9.33
N ILE A 109 14.56 -0.05 8.41
CA ILE A 109 14.22 -1.44 8.68
C ILE A 109 15.46 -2.30 8.42
N ASP A 110 15.95 -2.97 9.46
CA ASP A 110 16.99 -4.00 9.36
C ASP A 110 16.36 -5.31 8.84
N THR A 111 16.86 -5.75 7.70
CA THR A 111 16.34 -6.93 6.99
C THR A 111 17.03 -8.21 7.43
N SER A 112 18.10 -8.16 8.21
CA SER A 112 18.96 -9.32 8.50
C SER A 112 18.21 -10.52 9.08
N ALA A 113 17.20 -10.28 9.92
CA ALA A 113 16.39 -11.33 10.57
C ALA A 113 15.09 -11.67 9.81
N ILE A 114 14.80 -10.97 8.72
CA ILE A 114 13.55 -11.09 7.95
C ILE A 114 13.79 -11.10 6.44
N ALA A 115 15.01 -11.43 6.00
CA ALA A 115 15.43 -11.34 4.61
C ALA A 115 14.56 -12.21 3.69
N ASP A 116 14.23 -13.42 4.13
CA ASP A 116 13.39 -14.39 3.40
C ASP A 116 11.92 -13.93 3.26
N ASN A 117 11.53 -12.87 3.95
CA ASN A 117 10.18 -12.30 3.85
C ASN A 117 10.04 -11.26 2.73
N PHE A 118 11.13 -10.92 2.04
CA PHE A 118 11.14 -9.90 0.99
C PHE A 118 11.17 -10.50 -0.41
N ILE A 119 10.56 -9.77 -1.33
CA ILE A 119 10.68 -9.95 -2.78
C ILE A 119 11.35 -8.71 -3.36
N ASP A 120 12.41 -8.89 -4.13
CA ASP A 120 12.97 -7.86 -5.01
C ASP A 120 12.05 -7.71 -6.23
N ILE A 121 11.35 -6.57 -6.32
CA ILE A 121 10.39 -6.32 -7.40
C ILE A 121 11.10 -6.21 -8.74
N ALA A 122 12.24 -5.52 -8.80
CA ALA A 122 12.96 -5.35 -10.04
C ALA A 122 13.48 -6.69 -10.58
N GLN A 123 13.98 -7.55 -9.68
CA GLN A 123 14.40 -8.90 -10.06
C GLN A 123 13.19 -9.76 -10.49
N SER A 124 12.07 -9.68 -9.77
CA SER A 124 10.86 -10.44 -10.10
C SER A 124 10.33 -10.12 -11.50
N TYR A 125 10.38 -8.85 -11.92
CA TYR A 125 10.04 -8.46 -13.30
C TYR A 125 11.03 -9.03 -14.33
N LYS A 126 12.35 -9.04 -14.04
CA LYS A 126 13.35 -9.67 -14.92
C LYS A 126 13.08 -11.17 -15.08
N ASP A 127 12.76 -11.86 -13.99
CA ASP A 127 12.56 -13.31 -13.98
C ASP A 127 11.36 -13.73 -14.85
N ILE A 128 10.33 -12.89 -14.95
CA ILE A 128 9.16 -13.14 -15.82
C ILE A 128 9.31 -12.52 -17.23
N GLY A 129 10.46 -11.95 -17.58
CA GLY A 129 10.66 -11.25 -18.85
C GLY A 129 9.79 -10.00 -19.03
N GLY A 130 9.36 -9.38 -17.92
CA GLY A 130 8.48 -8.22 -17.91
C GLY A 130 9.21 -6.89 -17.71
N THR A 131 8.51 -5.79 -17.96
CA THR A 131 9.01 -4.42 -17.74
C THR A 131 8.56 -3.91 -16.37
N TYR A 132 9.52 -3.58 -15.50
CA TYR A 132 9.22 -2.83 -14.28
C TYR A 132 9.12 -1.34 -14.61
N HIS A 133 7.93 -0.76 -14.42
CA HIS A 133 7.67 0.65 -14.79
C HIS A 133 8.24 1.67 -13.80
N TRP A 134 8.64 1.25 -12.60
CA TRP A 134 9.08 2.14 -11.52
C TRP A 134 10.46 1.78 -10.92
N PRO A 135 11.50 1.58 -11.74
CA PRO A 135 12.80 1.10 -11.26
C PRO A 135 13.50 2.05 -10.27
N TRP A 136 13.16 3.35 -10.29
CA TRP A 136 13.72 4.35 -9.37
C TRP A 136 13.22 4.20 -7.93
N GLU A 137 12.10 3.51 -7.71
CA GLU A 137 11.57 3.23 -6.38
C GLU A 137 12.44 2.21 -5.64
N LYS A 138 13.17 1.36 -6.38
CA LYS A 138 14.00 0.28 -5.82
C LYS A 138 13.22 -0.53 -4.78
N GLU A 139 12.03 -0.96 -5.14
CA GLU A 139 11.07 -1.57 -4.22
C GLU A 139 11.48 -2.97 -3.80
N PHE A 140 11.39 -3.21 -2.49
CA PHE A 140 11.37 -4.53 -1.89
C PHE A 140 10.03 -4.70 -1.16
N ALA A 141 9.25 -5.71 -1.52
CA ALA A 141 7.94 -5.97 -0.92
C ALA A 141 8.07 -7.05 0.14
N ALA A 142 7.77 -6.72 1.41
CA ALA A 142 7.68 -7.72 2.47
C ALA A 142 6.29 -8.37 2.49
N LYS A 143 6.21 -9.67 2.71
CA LYS A 143 4.91 -10.34 2.90
C LYS A 143 4.42 -10.18 4.34
N ARG A 144 3.12 -9.91 4.48
CA ARG A 144 2.30 -9.92 5.71
C ARG A 144 2.73 -9.01 6.85
N LYS A 145 3.95 -9.15 7.38
CA LYS A 145 4.42 -8.46 8.58
C LYS A 145 5.89 -8.09 8.51
N ILE A 146 6.21 -6.88 8.96
CA ILE A 146 7.57 -6.47 9.36
C ILE A 146 7.52 -6.21 10.86
N PRO A 147 8.18 -7.01 11.72
CA PRO A 147 8.06 -6.86 13.16
C PRO A 147 8.71 -5.55 13.64
N TRP A 148 8.20 -4.99 14.74
CA TRP A 148 8.77 -3.77 15.33
C TRP A 148 10.26 -3.94 15.67
N SER A 149 10.68 -5.14 16.07
CA SER A 149 12.08 -5.48 16.35
C SER A 149 13.03 -5.26 15.16
N SER A 150 12.51 -5.22 13.93
CA SER A 150 13.29 -4.90 12.73
C SER A 150 13.41 -3.40 12.47
N VAL A 151 12.60 -2.56 13.12
CA VAL A 151 12.68 -1.10 12.99
C VAL A 151 13.83 -0.57 13.86
N VAL A 152 14.88 -0.05 13.26
CA VAL A 152 16.09 0.41 13.97
C VAL A 152 16.16 1.93 14.14
N GLY A 153 15.27 2.66 13.46
CA GLY A 153 15.19 4.10 13.56
C GLY A 153 14.10 4.68 12.67
N TYR A 154 13.87 5.98 12.79
CA TYR A 154 12.98 6.71 11.91
C TYR A 154 13.34 8.20 11.84
N ASP A 155 13.07 8.80 10.68
CA ASP A 155 13.07 10.25 10.54
C ASP A 155 11.66 10.79 10.71
N THR A 156 11.49 11.88 11.44
CA THR A 156 10.22 12.63 11.51
C THR A 156 10.26 13.79 10.52
N LEU A 157 9.25 13.88 9.65
CA LEU A 157 9.14 14.88 8.60
C LEU A 157 7.80 15.60 8.73
N GLY A 158 7.73 16.91 8.46
CA GLY A 158 6.48 17.66 8.47
C GLY A 158 6.69 19.18 8.42
N PRO A 159 5.61 19.97 8.31
CA PRO A 159 5.69 21.43 8.30
C PRO A 159 6.36 21.96 9.58
N GLY A 160 7.34 22.85 9.42
CA GLY A 160 8.06 23.45 10.54
C GLY A 160 9.03 22.50 11.27
N LEU A 161 9.23 21.28 10.77
CA LEU A 161 10.16 20.32 11.35
C LEU A 161 11.43 20.23 10.51
N PHE A 162 12.57 20.38 11.17
CA PHE A 162 13.83 19.88 10.62
C PHE A 162 13.82 18.35 10.70
N PRO A 163 14.20 17.63 9.64
CA PRO A 163 14.30 16.18 9.68
C PRO A 163 15.14 15.74 10.88
N ARG A 164 14.50 15.03 11.81
CA ARG A 164 15.16 14.51 13.01
C ARG A 164 15.17 13.00 12.95
N HIS A 165 16.37 12.44 12.96
CA HIS A 165 16.57 11.01 13.09
C HIS A 165 16.44 10.58 14.55
N THR A 166 15.63 9.55 14.81
CA THR A 166 15.50 8.91 16.11
C THR A 166 15.91 7.45 15.97
N LYS A 167 16.89 7.00 16.76
CA LYS A 167 17.24 5.59 16.85
C LYS A 167 16.25 4.86 17.73
N VAL A 168 15.86 3.66 17.34
CA VAL A 168 15.02 2.77 18.16
C VAL A 168 15.94 1.81 18.89
N THR A 169 15.84 1.78 20.22
CA THR A 169 16.50 0.78 21.06
C THR A 169 15.48 -0.26 21.47
N HIS A 170 15.65 -1.48 20.97
CA HIS A 170 14.91 -2.63 21.49
C HIS A 170 15.58 -3.05 22.78
N GLY A 171 14.87 -2.92 23.90
CA GLY A 171 15.39 -3.38 25.19
C GLY A 171 15.85 -4.84 25.08
N GLY A 172 17.08 -5.13 25.53
CA GLY A 172 17.63 -6.48 25.52
C GLY A 172 16.62 -7.47 26.09
N ALA A 173 16.40 -8.57 25.37
CA ALA A 173 15.34 -9.56 25.55
C ALA A 173 14.86 -9.71 27.01
N CYS A 174 13.77 -9.02 27.37
CA CYS A 174 12.98 -9.45 28.50
C CYS A 174 12.21 -10.68 28.02
N LYS A 175 12.72 -11.87 28.36
CA LYS A 175 12.13 -13.20 28.09
C LYS A 175 10.78 -13.38 28.79
N ARG A 176 9.76 -12.60 28.44
CA ARG A 176 8.37 -12.87 28.81
C ARG A 176 7.56 -13.11 27.54
N GLY A 177 7.40 -14.41 27.25
CA GLY A 177 6.34 -15.00 26.45
C GLY A 177 5.93 -14.23 25.20
N LEU A 178 6.56 -14.54 24.08
CA LEU A 178 5.98 -14.27 22.77
C LEU A 178 4.77 -15.23 22.60
N THR A 179 3.65 -14.96 23.28
CA THR A 179 2.39 -15.61 22.95
C THR A 179 1.87 -14.95 21.69
N SER A 180 1.95 -15.70 20.60
CA SER A 180 1.31 -15.44 19.33
C SER A 180 -0.21 -15.32 19.51
N SER A 181 -0.69 -14.12 19.83
CA SER A 181 -2.08 -13.75 19.58
C SER A 181 -2.04 -12.43 18.84
N GLY A 182 -2.23 -12.51 17.52
CA GLY A 182 -2.36 -11.35 16.66
C GLY A 182 -3.52 -10.48 17.11
N GLY A 183 -3.22 -9.43 17.87
CA GLY A 183 -4.11 -8.30 17.97
C GLY A 183 -4.15 -7.64 16.61
N ALA A 184 -5.25 -7.82 15.87
CA ALA A 184 -5.49 -7.07 14.66
C ALA A 184 -5.39 -5.57 14.99
N CYS A 185 -4.44 -4.89 14.37
CA CYS A 185 -4.26 -3.44 14.43
C CYS A 185 -5.43 -2.76 13.69
N LEU A 186 -6.64 -2.87 14.23
CA LEU A 186 -7.87 -2.29 13.68
C LEU A 186 -7.86 -0.79 13.95
N LEU A 187 -7.19 -0.04 13.09
CA LEU A 187 -7.31 1.42 13.07
C LEU A 187 -8.61 1.76 12.33
N GLY A 188 -9.57 2.31 13.08
CA GLY A 188 -10.96 2.52 12.68
C GLY A 188 -11.16 3.14 11.30
N ALA A 189 -11.86 2.42 10.44
CA ALA A 189 -12.67 3.04 9.40
C ALA A 189 -13.84 3.77 10.06
N GLY A 190 -14.11 4.99 9.58
CA GLY A 190 -15.16 5.86 10.09
C GLY A 190 -16.51 5.14 10.25
N GLY A 191 -17.19 5.47 11.35
CA GLY A 191 -18.38 4.79 11.82
C GLY A 191 -19.44 4.55 10.75
N ARG A 192 -19.84 3.29 10.63
CA ARG A 192 -21.16 2.89 10.16
C ARG A 192 -21.82 2.09 11.28
N LYS A 193 -22.78 2.70 11.97
CA LYS A 193 -23.63 2.02 12.96
C LYS A 193 -24.41 0.92 12.24
N THR A 194 -23.95 -0.31 12.32
CA THR A 194 -24.80 -1.48 12.05
C THR A 194 -25.53 -1.83 13.34
N THR A 195 -26.80 -1.43 13.41
CA THR A 195 -27.75 -1.97 14.39
C THR A 195 -27.98 -3.45 14.05
N ALA A 196 -27.27 -4.33 14.75
CA ALA A 196 -27.59 -5.75 14.78
C ALA A 196 -28.93 -5.93 15.51
N LYS A 197 -30.00 -6.10 14.73
CA LYS A 197 -31.33 -6.44 15.25
C LYS A 197 -31.35 -7.96 15.46
N THR A 198 -31.24 -8.36 16.73
CA THR A 198 -31.44 -9.73 17.19
C THR A 198 -32.81 -10.24 16.72
N ALA A 199 -32.82 -11.13 15.73
CA ALA A 199 -34.03 -11.84 15.31
C ALA A 199 -34.30 -12.98 16.29
N LYS A 200 -35.18 -12.72 17.26
CA LYS A 200 -35.75 -13.74 18.14
C LYS A 200 -36.95 -14.38 17.42
N THR A 201 -36.81 -15.66 17.13
CA THR A 201 -37.83 -16.53 16.53
C THR A 201 -39.08 -16.59 17.41
N THR A 202 -40.25 -16.31 16.84
CA THR A 202 -41.53 -16.85 17.33
C THR A 202 -42.51 -16.98 16.18
N LYS A 203 -43.01 -18.20 15.99
CA LYS A 203 -44.15 -18.56 15.14
C LYS A 203 -45.42 -17.96 15.72
N ALA A 204 -46.31 -17.41 14.88
CA ALA A 204 -47.76 -17.70 14.91
C ALA A 204 -48.53 -16.94 13.82
N THR A 205 -49.24 -17.72 13.02
CA THR A 205 -50.63 -17.54 12.59
C THR A 205 -51.00 -16.45 11.59
N GLN A 206 -51.44 -16.95 10.43
CA GLN A 206 -52.19 -16.29 9.37
C GLN A 206 -53.49 -15.67 9.89
N THR A 207 -53.81 -14.47 9.39
CA THR A 207 -55.19 -14.17 9.00
C THR A 207 -55.25 -13.27 7.77
N LYS A 208 -56.06 -13.75 6.83
CA LYS A 208 -56.43 -13.26 5.51
C LYS A 208 -57.46 -12.13 5.65
N LYS A 209 -57.39 -11.05 4.84
CA LYS A 209 -58.52 -10.60 3.98
C LYS A 209 -58.33 -9.21 3.30
N THR A 210 -58.63 -9.22 1.99
CA THR A 210 -59.32 -8.22 1.12
C THR A 210 -58.69 -6.86 0.82
N LYS A 211 -58.40 -6.58 -0.47
CA LYS A 211 -59.23 -5.83 -1.48
C LYS A 211 -59.45 -4.37 -1.03
N THR A 212 -59.08 -3.32 -1.78
CA THR A 212 -59.60 -2.94 -3.11
C THR A 212 -58.75 -1.81 -3.74
N LYS A 213 -58.69 -1.80 -5.08
CA LYS A 213 -58.28 -0.73 -6.01
C LYS A 213 -59.56 0.03 -6.45
N PRO A 214 -59.57 1.38 -6.69
CA PRO A 214 -59.33 2.03 -8.02
C PRO A 214 -58.60 3.39 -7.92
N ALA A 215 -57.69 3.80 -8.81
CA ALA A 215 -57.78 4.24 -10.21
C ALA A 215 -58.62 5.52 -10.47
N ALA A 216 -57.95 6.65 -10.77
CA ALA A 216 -58.37 7.71 -11.73
C ALA A 216 -57.29 8.82 -11.82
N LYS A 217 -56.69 9.04 -13.01
CA LYS A 217 -56.88 10.17 -13.97
C LYS A 217 -56.24 11.51 -13.56
N GLY A 218 -55.18 11.92 -14.28
CA GLY A 218 -55.18 13.11 -15.16
C GLY A 218 -54.53 14.30 -14.43
N THR A 219 -53.81 15.27 -14.97
CA THR A 219 -53.64 15.80 -16.33
C THR A 219 -52.40 16.74 -16.28
N VAL A 220 -51.64 16.85 -17.36
CA VAL A 220 -50.55 17.84 -17.58
C VAL A 220 -51.20 19.17 -18.03
N PRO A 221 -50.71 20.38 -17.67
CA PRO A 221 -49.78 21.09 -18.56
C PRO A 221 -48.74 22.01 -17.90
N ALA A 222 -47.71 22.30 -18.71
CA ALA A 222 -46.60 23.20 -18.50
C ALA A 222 -46.98 24.70 -18.55
N ARG A 223 -46.20 25.53 -17.84
CA ARG A 223 -45.87 26.97 -18.02
C ARG A 223 -45.09 27.38 -16.76
N GLY A 224 -44.09 28.25 -16.74
CA GLY A 224 -43.38 29.05 -17.71
C GLY A 224 -42.21 29.66 -16.93
N ALA A 225 -41.05 29.81 -17.57
CA ALA A 225 -39.88 30.42 -16.94
C ALA A 225 -39.84 31.91 -17.27
N THR A 226 -39.83 32.76 -16.24
CA THR A 226 -39.53 34.19 -16.35
C THR A 226 -38.33 34.55 -15.48
N ALA A 227 -37.28 34.99 -16.18
CA ALA A 227 -36.47 36.19 -15.98
C ALA A 227 -35.80 36.55 -14.62
N ALA A 228 -34.54 36.96 -14.81
CA ALA A 228 -33.83 38.08 -14.19
C ALA A 228 -33.17 37.87 -12.82
N GLY A 229 -31.87 38.20 -12.77
CA GLY A 229 -31.15 38.34 -11.50
C GLY A 229 -29.64 38.49 -11.62
N ALA A 230 -29.21 39.70 -12.00
CA ALA A 230 -28.02 40.41 -11.51
C ALA A 230 -26.59 39.81 -11.67
N ALA A 231 -25.74 40.60 -12.34
CA ALA A 231 -24.28 40.62 -12.18
C ALA A 231 -23.89 40.99 -10.73
N PRO A 232 -22.67 40.66 -10.27
CA PRO A 232 -21.64 41.70 -10.34
C PRO A 232 -20.17 41.22 -10.49
N ALA A 233 -19.34 42.21 -10.83
CA ALA A 233 -17.95 42.41 -10.42
C ALA A 233 -16.86 41.48 -10.99
N ALA A 234 -16.23 42.00 -12.06
CA ALA A 234 -14.87 41.65 -12.42
C ALA A 234 -13.90 41.99 -11.27
N LYS A 235 -13.28 40.95 -10.70
CA LYS A 235 -12.04 41.07 -9.90
C LYS A 235 -10.92 40.37 -10.66
N THR A 236 -10.02 41.16 -11.19
CA THR A 236 -8.68 40.78 -11.62
C THR A 236 -7.95 40.11 -10.46
N ARG A 237 -7.78 38.79 -10.53
CA ARG A 237 -6.82 38.07 -9.68
C ARG A 237 -5.72 37.50 -10.57
N ILE A 238 -4.57 38.14 -10.49
CA ILE A 238 -3.31 37.69 -11.10
C ILE A 238 -3.02 36.27 -10.62
N LYS A 239 -2.85 35.35 -11.58
CA LYS A 239 -2.36 33.99 -11.36
C LYS A 239 -0.92 34.08 -10.83
N ALA A 240 -0.73 33.79 -9.55
CA ALA A 240 0.59 33.43 -9.04
C ALA A 240 1.03 32.13 -9.71
N GLY A 241 2.26 32.16 -10.23
CA GLY A 241 2.79 31.22 -11.21
C GLY A 241 2.73 29.76 -10.78
N ARG A 242 2.25 28.94 -11.71
CA ARG A 242 2.58 27.52 -11.81
C ARG A 242 4.06 27.45 -12.18
N VAL A 243 4.94 27.34 -11.20
CA VAL A 243 6.36 27.07 -11.46
C VAL A 243 6.46 25.67 -12.05
N ASP A 244 6.89 25.63 -13.30
CA ASP A 244 7.11 24.41 -14.07
C ASP A 244 8.12 23.52 -13.35
N LYS A 245 7.78 22.24 -13.15
CA LYS A 245 8.63 21.24 -12.49
C LYS A 245 9.97 21.06 -13.24
N ALA A 246 10.01 21.45 -14.51
CA ALA A 246 11.22 21.48 -15.34
C ALA A 246 12.25 22.52 -14.88
N ALA A 247 11.84 23.70 -14.38
CA ALA A 247 12.76 24.77 -14.00
C ALA A 247 13.56 24.48 -12.72
N ARG A 248 13.03 23.62 -11.82
CA ARG A 248 13.75 23.19 -10.60
C ARG A 248 14.91 22.22 -10.89
N ARG A 249 14.90 21.52 -12.03
CA ARG A 249 15.97 20.57 -12.40
C ARG A 249 17.23 21.26 -12.93
N ALA A 250 17.14 22.47 -13.45
CA ALA A 250 18.30 23.23 -13.94
C ALA A 250 19.15 23.86 -12.81
N ALA A 251 18.57 24.09 -11.62
CA ALA A 251 19.28 24.76 -10.51
C ALA A 251 20.14 23.82 -9.65
N ILE A 252 19.93 22.49 -9.72
CA ILE A 252 20.68 21.50 -8.92
C ILE A 252 21.86 20.91 -9.71
N GLY A 253 21.88 21.06 -11.04
CA GLY A 253 22.93 20.52 -11.91
C GLY A 253 24.23 21.34 -12.02
N ARG A 254 24.32 22.54 -11.43
CA ARG A 254 25.52 23.41 -11.53
C ARG A 254 26.43 23.43 -10.30
N ALA A 255 26.16 22.61 -9.28
CA ALA A 255 26.98 22.56 -8.06
C ALA A 255 27.97 21.37 -8.02
N ALA A 256 28.13 20.62 -9.12
CA ALA A 256 28.92 19.39 -9.16
C ALA A 256 30.10 19.38 -10.18
N GLU A 257 30.47 20.54 -10.74
CA GLU A 257 31.66 20.68 -11.62
C GLU A 257 32.65 21.74 -11.10
N GLY A 258 32.93 21.69 -9.80
CA GLY A 258 33.83 22.64 -9.16
C GLY A 258 34.44 22.13 -7.88
N ARG A 259 35.14 20.99 -7.95
CA ARG A 259 36.30 20.62 -7.10
C ARG A 259 36.88 19.28 -7.55
#